data_AF-A0AA43XKT5-F1
#
_entry.id   AF-A0AA43XKT5-F1
#
_cell.length_a   1.000
_cell.length_b   1.000
_cell.length_c   1.000
_cell.angle_alpha   90.00
_cell.angle_beta   90.00
_cell.angle_gamma   90.00
#
_symmetry.space_group_name_H-M   'P 1'
#
loop_
_entity.id
_entity.type
_entity.pdbx_description
1 polymer ?
#
loop_
_entity_poly.entity_id
_entity_poly.type
_entity_poly.pdbx_seq_one_letter_code
_entity_poly.pdbx_strand_id
1 'polypeptide(L)'
;MKITIGKIKSPLFLLGAALVLLSLGGCGEKEEKKAPEGEPLVTALRFVEELKDGKFEGATEKFGEAMAREMPKERLEQTWSQLEGQVGGFVEIQSQREEILQGYDVVYVTTEFQQALIDIRVVFGEEGWIEGLFFLPAEDAFDDGEEVREEPDYIDQEAFREETVSFGEAPWILDGTLAIPQGEGPFPGVVLIHGSGPNDRDETVGPNKPFKDIAQGLASSGIAVLRYDKRTYTYGEELQDAEEAVTVREETMEDALQALEYLKTRGEISNQRLYLAGHSLGGMLLPRIASETRDLEGLIYLAAPARPLGELILMQMEYLAEQEGHSAVVEAQLEEAREQVRRIMDPDLSPDTDPDEIMGVSPGYWLDLQQYSPVETAKTLDIPMIFLQGERDYQVTMEDVEIWREALGDRDDTEFISYPELNHLFLFGEGPSIPEEYMEPDHVDQAVISDLIRWLEP
;
A
#
# COMPACT_ATOMS: atom_id res chain seq x y z
N MET A 1 12.60 26.29 -24.13
CA MET A 1 12.21 25.26 -25.12
C MET A 1 11.53 24.19 -24.29
N LYS A 2 10.20 24.09 -24.36
CA LYS A 2 9.42 23.16 -23.52
C LYS A 2 9.82 21.74 -23.92
N ILE A 3 10.45 21.01 -23.01
CA ILE A 3 10.70 19.58 -23.16
C ILE A 3 9.39 18.91 -22.73
N THR A 4 8.77 18.22 -23.67
CA THR A 4 7.60 17.37 -23.43
C THR A 4 8.12 16.12 -22.74
N ILE A 5 7.87 15.99 -21.43
CA ILE A 5 8.18 14.78 -20.67
C ILE A 5 7.26 13.68 -21.23
N GLY A 6 7.87 12.61 -21.72
CA GLY A 6 7.16 11.46 -22.25
C GLY A 6 6.48 10.71 -21.11
N LYS A 7 5.25 10.27 -21.37
CA LYS A 7 4.45 9.43 -20.47
C LYS A 7 5.28 8.30 -19.87
N ILE A 8 5.39 8.33 -18.54
CA ILE A 8 5.85 7.24 -17.68
C ILE A 8 5.00 6.01 -17.99
N LYS A 9 5.64 4.86 -18.16
CA LYS A 9 5.00 3.57 -18.40
C LYS A 9 5.21 2.72 -17.14
N SER A 10 4.10 2.28 -16.55
CA SER A 10 3.97 1.19 -15.57
C SER A 10 4.66 1.33 -14.20
N PRO A 11 3.88 1.55 -13.12
CA PRO A 11 4.33 1.47 -11.75
C PRO A 11 3.88 0.15 -11.07
N LEU A 12 4.05 -1.02 -11.72
CA LEU A 12 3.73 -2.28 -11.03
C LEU A 12 4.65 -3.45 -11.41
N PHE A 13 5.92 -3.34 -11.03
CA PHE A 13 6.76 -4.48 -10.61
C PHE A 13 8.01 -3.90 -9.94
N LEU A 14 7.87 -3.35 -8.74
CA LEU A 14 8.98 -3.41 -7.78
C LEU A 14 8.66 -4.56 -6.84
N LEU A 15 8.87 -5.78 -7.36
CA LEU A 15 9.36 -6.85 -6.51
C LEU A 15 10.56 -6.25 -5.79
N GLY A 16 10.42 -6.03 -4.49
CA GLY A 16 11.52 -5.59 -3.66
C GLY A 16 12.65 -6.60 -3.83
N ALA A 17 13.67 -6.24 -4.62
CA ALA A 17 15.01 -6.75 -4.39
C ALA A 17 15.56 -6.04 -3.14
N ALA A 18 14.87 -6.21 -2.01
CA ALA A 18 15.38 -5.89 -0.70
C ALA A 18 16.27 -7.07 -0.29
N LEU A 19 17.55 -7.03 -0.66
CA LEU A 19 18.53 -7.89 -0.03
C LEU A 19 19.13 -7.10 1.14
N VAL A 20 18.59 -7.30 2.35
CA VAL A 20 19.24 -6.86 3.58
C VAL A 20 20.24 -7.93 3.99
N LEU A 21 21.51 -7.53 4.10
CA LEU A 21 22.52 -8.28 4.84
C LEU A 21 23.21 -7.33 5.80
N LEU A 22 22.66 -7.21 7.00
CA LEU A 22 23.43 -6.78 8.16
C LEU A 22 24.28 -7.98 8.62
N SER A 23 25.48 -8.14 8.06
CA SER A 23 26.41 -9.13 8.60
C SER A 23 27.11 -8.57 9.84
N LEU A 24 26.79 -9.12 11.01
CA LEU A 24 27.68 -9.04 12.17
C LEU A 24 29.00 -9.74 11.81
N GLY A 25 30.08 -8.96 11.69
CA GLY A 25 31.38 -9.40 11.21
C GLY A 25 31.93 -10.63 11.95
N GLY A 26 32.20 -11.68 11.17
CA GLY A 26 33.00 -12.84 11.59
C GLY A 26 34.41 -12.73 11.02
N CYS A 27 35.42 -12.70 11.90
CA CYS A 27 36.83 -12.68 11.52
C CYS A 27 37.22 -13.88 10.63
N GLY A 28 37.53 -13.61 9.36
CA GLY A 28 38.27 -14.50 8.46
C GLY A 28 39.44 -13.74 7.81
N GLU A 29 40.62 -14.35 7.76
CA GLU A 29 41.85 -13.71 7.24
C GLU A 29 41.98 -13.82 5.70
N LYS A 30 42.38 -12.69 5.06
CA LYS A 30 42.96 -12.48 3.69
C LYS A 30 41.94 -12.30 2.55
N GLU A 31 42.00 -11.32 1.65
CA GLU A 31 43.07 -10.49 1.03
C GLU A 31 42.82 -8.98 1.30
N GLU A 32 43.84 -8.18 1.64
CA GLU A 32 43.64 -6.73 1.92
C GLU A 32 43.29 -5.96 0.62
N LYS A 33 42.00 -5.94 0.28
CA LYS A 33 41.43 -4.97 -0.67
C LYS A 33 41.50 -3.60 0.01
N LYS A 34 42.06 -2.60 -0.66
CA LYS A 34 42.06 -1.23 -0.11
C LYS A 34 40.65 -0.65 -0.22
N ALA A 35 40.19 -0.04 0.87
CA ALA A 35 38.92 0.66 0.92
C ALA A 35 38.81 1.73 -0.18
N PRO A 36 37.59 2.03 -0.68
CA PRO A 36 37.39 3.09 -1.65
C PRO A 36 37.88 4.42 -1.09
N GLU A 37 38.84 5.06 -1.76
CA GLU A 37 39.25 6.42 -1.40
C GLU A 37 38.17 7.42 -1.85
N GLY A 38 37.58 8.18 -0.91
CA GLY A 38 36.61 9.26 -1.18
C GLY A 38 35.52 9.39 -0.13
N GLU A 39 34.83 10.54 -0.10
CA GLU A 39 33.62 10.74 0.72
C GLU A 39 32.47 9.83 0.20
N PRO A 40 31.57 9.33 1.07
CA PRO A 40 30.47 8.43 0.71
C PRO A 40 29.68 8.90 -0.52
N LEU A 41 29.28 10.18 -0.57
CA LEU A 41 28.56 10.76 -1.71
C LEU A 41 29.31 10.62 -3.04
N VAL A 42 30.62 10.92 -3.05
CA VAL A 42 31.45 10.82 -4.26
C VAL A 42 31.56 9.37 -4.72
N THR A 43 31.66 8.44 -3.77
CA THR A 43 31.73 7.01 -4.05
C THR A 43 30.40 6.47 -4.60
N ALA A 44 29.27 6.91 -4.06
CA ALA A 44 27.93 6.55 -4.54
C ALA A 44 27.66 7.06 -5.96
N LEU A 45 27.97 8.34 -6.24
CA LEU A 45 27.80 8.91 -7.57
C LEU A 45 28.65 8.17 -8.62
N ARG A 46 29.92 7.89 -8.31
CA ARG A 46 30.80 7.10 -9.18
C ARG A 46 30.27 5.68 -9.39
N PHE A 47 29.74 5.07 -8.34
CA PHE A 47 29.13 3.74 -8.42
C PHE A 47 27.94 3.74 -9.39
N VAL A 48 27.03 4.70 -9.28
CA VAL A 48 25.89 4.84 -10.20
C VAL A 48 26.34 5.14 -11.63
N GLU A 49 27.35 5.99 -11.83
CA GLU A 49 27.94 6.23 -13.15
C GLU A 49 28.53 4.96 -13.77
N GLU A 50 29.14 4.09 -12.96
CA GLU A 50 29.67 2.80 -13.42
C GLU A 50 28.56 1.82 -13.78
N LEU A 51 27.45 1.78 -13.04
CA LEU A 51 26.28 0.98 -13.43
C LEU A 51 25.73 1.42 -14.78
N LYS A 52 25.50 2.73 -14.96
CA LYS A 52 25.07 3.33 -16.23
C LYS A 52 26.01 2.98 -17.39
N ASP A 53 27.32 3.00 -17.15
CA ASP A 53 28.33 2.72 -18.17
C ASP A 53 28.57 1.20 -18.40
N GLY A 54 27.84 0.32 -17.71
CA GLY A 54 28.01 -1.14 -17.78
C GLY A 54 29.33 -1.64 -17.17
N LYS A 55 29.96 -0.85 -16.30
CA LYS A 55 31.25 -1.13 -15.65
C LYS A 55 31.06 -1.87 -14.32
N PHE A 56 30.29 -2.95 -14.33
CA PHE A 56 29.93 -3.72 -13.13
C PHE A 56 31.15 -4.29 -12.36
N GLU A 57 32.23 -4.60 -13.07
CA GLU A 57 33.49 -5.01 -12.44
C GLU A 57 34.02 -3.92 -11.47
N GLY A 58 34.11 -2.67 -11.95
CA GLY A 58 34.55 -1.54 -11.13
C GLY A 58 33.55 -1.16 -10.04
N ALA A 59 32.26 -1.37 -10.29
CA ALA A 59 31.20 -1.12 -9.30
C ALA A 59 31.34 -2.06 -8.10
N THR A 60 31.47 -3.37 -8.34
CA THR A 60 31.64 -4.39 -7.29
C THR A 60 32.99 -4.32 -6.56
N GLU A 61 33.99 -3.61 -7.10
CA GLU A 61 35.24 -3.36 -6.38
C GLU A 61 35.01 -2.61 -5.06
N LYS A 62 33.92 -1.83 -4.96
CA LYS A 62 33.56 -0.99 -3.81
C LYS A 62 32.72 -1.71 -2.75
N PHE A 63 32.34 -2.96 -2.99
CA PHE A 63 31.55 -3.75 -2.06
C PHE A 63 32.39 -4.28 -0.91
N GLY A 64 31.83 -4.22 0.30
CA GLY A 64 32.32 -4.97 1.46
C GLY A 64 32.20 -6.48 1.24
N GLU A 65 32.82 -7.29 2.10
CA GLU A 65 32.92 -8.74 1.90
C GLU A 65 31.55 -9.43 1.77
N ALA A 66 30.61 -9.10 2.67
CA ALA A 66 29.26 -9.65 2.64
C ALA A 66 28.53 -9.26 1.36
N MET A 67 28.57 -7.98 1.00
CA MET A 67 27.92 -7.47 -0.20
C MET A 67 28.51 -8.08 -1.48
N ALA A 68 29.83 -8.29 -1.55
CA ALA A 68 30.49 -8.91 -2.69
C ALA A 68 30.12 -10.40 -2.86
N ARG A 69 29.86 -11.11 -1.76
CA ARG A 69 29.42 -12.52 -1.79
C ARG A 69 28.00 -12.65 -2.35
N GLU A 70 27.17 -11.67 -2.06
CA GLU A 70 25.72 -11.77 -2.19
C GLU A 70 25.20 -11.06 -3.43
N MET A 71 25.89 -10.00 -3.81
CA MET A 71 25.76 -9.27 -5.06
C MET A 71 27.06 -9.32 -5.87
N PRO A 72 27.51 -10.51 -6.32
CA PRO A 72 28.63 -10.59 -7.25
C PRO A 72 28.27 -9.89 -8.57
N LYS A 73 29.30 -9.60 -9.38
CA LYS A 73 29.14 -8.86 -10.65
C LYS A 73 28.00 -9.38 -11.51
N GLU A 74 27.90 -10.69 -11.69
CA GLU A 74 26.88 -11.30 -12.54
C GLU A 74 25.46 -11.01 -12.02
N ARG A 75 25.27 -11.00 -10.70
CA ARG A 75 24.00 -10.67 -10.07
C ARG A 75 23.71 -9.17 -10.18
N LEU A 76 24.71 -8.31 -9.98
CA LEU A 76 24.56 -6.87 -10.14
C LEU A 76 24.18 -6.48 -11.58
N GLU A 77 24.82 -7.11 -12.57
CA GLU A 77 24.52 -6.93 -13.99
C GLU A 77 23.10 -7.41 -14.33
N GLN A 78 22.68 -8.55 -13.77
CA GLN A 78 21.32 -9.06 -13.91
C GLN A 78 20.29 -8.11 -13.28
N THR A 79 20.52 -7.65 -12.05
CA THR A 79 19.63 -6.71 -11.34
C THR A 79 19.50 -5.40 -12.11
N TRP A 80 20.60 -4.85 -12.63
CA TRP A 80 20.57 -3.64 -13.44
C TRP A 80 19.82 -3.83 -14.75
N SER A 81 20.07 -4.95 -15.45
CA SER A 81 19.36 -5.28 -16.69
C SER A 81 17.87 -5.50 -16.46
N GLN A 82 17.50 -6.08 -15.31
CA GLN A 82 16.11 -6.25 -14.90
C GLN A 82 15.44 -4.91 -14.63
N LEU A 83 16.11 -4.01 -13.90
CA LEU A 83 15.64 -2.65 -13.65
C LEU A 83 15.43 -1.90 -14.97
N GLU A 84 16.40 -1.88 -15.88
CA GLU A 84 16.23 -1.25 -17.20
C GLU A 84 15.14 -1.92 -18.05
N GLY A 85 14.92 -3.22 -17.86
CA GLY A 85 13.81 -3.95 -18.47
C GLY A 85 12.44 -3.48 -17.95
N GLN A 86 12.36 -3.09 -16.68
CA GLN A 86 11.14 -2.63 -16.01
C GLN A 86 10.87 -1.14 -16.27
N VAL A 87 11.86 -0.28 -16.06
CA VAL A 87 11.68 1.19 -16.09
C VAL A 87 12.32 1.87 -17.31
N GLY A 88 12.78 1.09 -18.28
CA GLY A 88 13.48 1.58 -19.47
C GLY A 88 14.93 1.99 -19.17
N GLY A 89 15.64 2.47 -20.20
CA GLY A 89 17.07 2.79 -20.06
C GLY A 89 17.33 3.99 -19.17
N PHE A 90 18.51 4.03 -18.54
CA PHE A 90 18.96 5.17 -17.74
C PHE A 90 19.04 6.46 -18.57
N VAL A 91 18.56 7.58 -18.01
CA VAL A 91 18.59 8.93 -18.62
C VAL A 91 19.65 9.80 -17.94
N GLU A 92 19.42 10.21 -16.69
CA GLU A 92 20.34 11.08 -15.93
C GLU A 92 20.22 10.92 -14.41
N ILE A 93 21.20 11.47 -13.67
CA ILE A 93 21.09 11.66 -12.22
C ILE A 93 20.40 13.00 -11.99
N GLN A 94 19.28 13.01 -11.26
CA GLN A 94 18.46 14.20 -10.99
C GLN A 94 18.93 14.93 -9.73
N SER A 95 19.11 14.21 -8.63
CA SER A 95 19.47 14.77 -7.33
C SER A 95 20.20 13.74 -6.47
N GLN A 96 20.65 14.21 -5.31
CA GLN A 96 21.32 13.40 -4.30
C GLN A 96 20.98 13.91 -2.90
N ARG A 97 20.86 12.99 -1.94
CA ARG A 97 20.78 13.33 -0.51
C ARG A 97 21.62 12.37 0.32
N GLU A 98 22.09 12.87 1.46
CA GLU A 98 22.90 12.13 2.42
C GLU A 98 22.16 12.09 3.76
N GLU A 99 22.10 10.90 4.36
CA GLU A 99 21.46 10.66 5.64
C GLU A 99 22.36 9.80 6.52
N ILE A 100 22.15 9.88 7.84
CA ILE A 100 22.76 8.96 8.79
C ILE A 100 21.64 8.08 9.35
N LEU A 101 21.61 6.81 8.95
CA LEU A 101 20.61 5.85 9.41
C LEU A 101 21.30 4.79 10.25
N GLN A 102 20.86 4.66 11.51
CA GLN A 102 21.38 3.67 12.46
C GLN A 102 22.92 3.66 12.62
N GLY A 103 23.57 4.82 12.40
CA GLY A 103 25.03 4.97 12.50
C GLY A 103 25.81 4.69 11.22
N TYR A 104 25.13 4.38 10.12
CA TYR A 104 25.71 4.22 8.78
C TYR A 104 25.54 5.49 7.96
N ASP A 105 26.50 5.79 7.10
CA ASP A 105 26.37 6.85 6.09
C ASP A 105 25.53 6.28 4.93
N VAL A 106 24.41 6.92 4.62
CA VAL A 106 23.49 6.51 3.55
C VAL A 106 23.41 7.61 2.51
N VAL A 107 23.60 7.23 1.26
CA VAL A 107 23.51 8.14 0.12
C VAL A 107 22.39 7.67 -0.79
N TYR A 108 21.45 8.55 -1.07
CA TYR A 108 20.46 8.34 -2.10
C TYR A 108 20.88 9.11 -3.35
N VAL A 109 20.91 8.40 -4.47
CA VAL A 109 21.12 8.99 -5.79
C VAL A 109 19.83 8.82 -6.57
N THR A 110 19.09 9.90 -6.73
CA THR A 110 17.83 9.91 -7.47
C THR A 110 18.15 9.95 -8.96
N THR A 111 17.68 8.94 -9.68
CA THR A 111 18.01 8.69 -11.08
C THR A 111 16.75 8.66 -11.93
N GLU A 112 16.81 9.33 -13.07
CA GLU A 112 15.77 9.25 -14.09
C GLU A 112 16.09 8.10 -15.04
N PHE A 113 15.15 7.18 -15.15
CA PHE A 113 15.04 6.22 -16.23
C PHE A 113 13.93 6.65 -17.18
N GLN A 114 13.89 6.07 -18.38
CA GLN A 114 12.92 6.45 -19.41
C GLN A 114 11.44 6.39 -18.95
N GLN A 115 11.14 5.58 -17.93
CA GLN A 115 9.77 5.31 -17.50
C GLN A 115 9.57 5.47 -15.98
N ALA A 116 10.58 5.85 -15.19
CA ALA A 116 10.43 6.08 -13.74
C ALA A 116 11.59 6.90 -13.13
N LEU A 117 11.36 7.45 -11.95
CA LEU A 117 12.41 7.94 -11.05
C LEU A 117 12.74 6.86 -10.02
N ILE A 118 14.01 6.52 -9.91
CA ILE A 118 14.51 5.47 -9.02
C ILE A 118 15.56 6.07 -8.08
N ASP A 119 15.33 5.93 -6.78
CA ASP A 119 16.35 6.16 -5.78
C ASP A 119 17.27 4.94 -5.68
N ILE A 120 18.52 5.13 -6.08
CA ILE A 120 19.58 4.17 -5.81
C ILE A 120 20.15 4.50 -4.43
N ARG A 121 19.70 3.75 -3.41
CA ARG A 121 20.15 3.90 -2.03
C ARG A 121 21.41 3.08 -1.81
N VAL A 122 22.51 3.73 -1.46
CA VAL A 122 23.82 3.14 -1.19
C VAL A 122 24.16 3.34 0.28
N VAL A 123 24.35 2.23 1.00
CA VAL A 123 24.65 2.23 2.44
C VAL A 123 26.14 1.93 2.63
N PHE A 124 26.82 2.78 3.39
CA PHE A 124 28.25 2.68 3.66
C PHE A 124 28.52 2.22 5.09
N GLY A 125 29.31 1.15 5.21
CA GLY A 125 29.82 0.62 6.47
C GLY A 125 31.11 1.29 6.94
N GLU A 126 31.76 0.64 7.92
CA GLU A 126 33.06 1.10 8.41
C GLU A 126 34.09 1.18 7.27
N GLU A 127 34.95 2.20 7.31
CA GLU A 127 36.01 2.45 6.31
C GLU A 127 35.51 2.77 4.88
N GLY A 128 34.22 3.00 4.65
CA GLY A 128 33.69 3.52 3.38
C GLY A 128 33.37 2.45 2.32
N TRP A 129 33.23 1.19 2.74
CA TRP A 129 32.73 0.10 1.89
C TRP A 129 31.22 0.18 1.70
N ILE A 130 30.74 -0.16 0.51
CA ILE A 130 29.30 -0.32 0.28
C ILE A 130 28.85 -1.66 0.89
N GLU A 131 27.95 -1.59 1.85
CA GLU A 131 27.40 -2.74 2.59
C GLU A 131 25.93 -2.98 2.26
N GLY A 132 25.23 -2.00 1.70
CA GLY A 132 23.86 -2.14 1.23
C GLY A 132 23.61 -1.39 -0.08
N LEU A 133 22.73 -1.95 -0.90
CA LEU A 133 22.31 -1.36 -2.17
C LEU A 133 20.82 -1.66 -2.40
N PHE A 134 20.04 -0.62 -2.69
CA PHE A 134 18.61 -0.74 -2.95
C PHE A 134 18.24 0.11 -4.16
N PHE A 135 17.26 -0.38 -4.92
CA PHE A 135 16.63 0.36 -6.02
C PHE A 135 15.18 0.56 -5.62
N LEU A 136 14.85 1.78 -5.23
CA LEU A 136 13.55 2.15 -4.67
C LEU A 136 12.85 3.11 -5.65
N PRO A 137 11.52 3.17 -5.70
CA PRO A 137 10.86 4.35 -6.24
C PRO A 137 11.42 5.57 -5.51
N ALA A 138 11.73 6.66 -6.22
CA ALA A 138 12.32 7.82 -5.56
C ALA A 138 11.35 8.39 -4.51
N GLU A 139 11.82 8.67 -3.29
CA GLU A 139 10.98 9.30 -2.25
C GLU A 139 10.48 10.68 -2.70
N ASP A 140 11.31 11.44 -3.43
CA ASP A 140 10.95 12.72 -4.05
C ASP A 140 10.19 12.55 -5.39
N ALA A 141 9.85 11.32 -5.81
CA ALA A 141 8.77 11.11 -6.79
C ALA A 141 7.39 11.20 -6.13
N PHE A 142 7.34 11.27 -4.80
CA PHE A 142 6.15 11.47 -3.97
C PHE A 142 6.23 12.71 -3.06
N ASP A 143 7.34 13.48 -3.10
CA ASP A 143 7.34 14.90 -2.76
C ASP A 143 7.00 15.66 -4.06
N ASP A 144 5.71 15.69 -4.36
CA ASP A 144 5.16 16.63 -5.29
C ASP A 144 5.62 18.03 -4.86
N GLY A 145 6.51 18.62 -5.66
CA GLY A 145 6.50 20.06 -5.79
C GLY A 145 5.08 20.43 -6.21
N GLU A 146 4.22 20.71 -5.22
CA GLU A 146 2.76 20.72 -5.28
C GLU A 146 2.25 20.83 -6.73
N GLU A 147 1.98 19.69 -7.37
CA GLU A 147 0.92 19.71 -8.37
C GLU A 147 -0.35 19.86 -7.53
N VAL A 148 -0.70 21.13 -7.27
CA VAL A 148 -1.86 21.52 -6.48
C VAL A 148 -3.08 20.81 -7.05
N ARG A 149 -3.49 19.72 -6.41
CA ARG A 149 -4.81 19.14 -6.61
C ARG A 149 -5.80 20.23 -6.25
N GLU A 150 -6.54 20.71 -7.25
CA GLU A 150 -7.59 21.68 -7.00
C GLU A 150 -8.59 21.03 -6.06
N GLU A 151 -8.85 21.69 -4.94
CA GLU A 151 -9.77 21.16 -3.95
C GLU A 151 -11.16 20.93 -4.57
N PRO A 152 -11.74 19.73 -4.42
CA PRO A 152 -13.00 19.40 -5.07
C PRO A 152 -14.16 20.19 -4.46
N ASP A 153 -15.15 20.53 -5.30
CA ASP A 153 -16.28 21.41 -4.96
C ASP A 153 -17.12 20.96 -3.75
N TYR A 154 -17.05 19.68 -3.36
CA TYR A 154 -17.79 19.13 -2.22
C TYR A 154 -17.08 19.32 -0.87
N ILE A 155 -15.86 19.86 -0.85
CA ILE A 155 -15.13 20.16 0.39
C ILE A 155 -15.30 21.64 0.75
N ASP A 156 -15.75 21.88 1.98
CA ASP A 156 -15.80 23.21 2.59
C ASP A 156 -14.86 23.24 3.80
N GLN A 157 -13.65 23.78 3.60
CA GLN A 157 -12.63 23.91 4.66
C GLN A 157 -13.08 24.75 5.86
N GLU A 158 -14.10 25.61 5.71
CA GLU A 158 -14.65 26.37 6.84
C GLU A 158 -15.67 25.55 7.65
N ALA A 159 -16.16 24.43 7.11
CA ALA A 159 -17.19 23.59 7.72
C ALA A 159 -16.64 22.53 8.68
N PHE A 160 -15.33 22.29 8.73
CA PHE A 160 -14.72 21.33 9.65
C PHE A 160 -13.34 21.81 10.16
N ARG A 161 -12.74 21.03 11.05
CA ARG A 161 -11.34 21.15 11.45
C ARG A 161 -10.72 19.77 11.51
N GLU A 162 -9.43 19.66 11.24
CA GLU A 162 -8.67 18.44 11.46
C GLU A 162 -7.85 18.53 12.75
N GLU A 163 -7.78 17.43 13.47
CA GLU A 163 -6.97 17.27 14.68
C GLU A 163 -6.07 16.05 14.50
N THR A 164 -4.77 16.21 14.71
CA THR A 164 -3.86 15.06 14.85
C THR A 164 -4.15 14.37 16.18
N VAL A 165 -4.34 13.06 16.12
CA VAL A 165 -4.67 12.22 17.27
C VAL A 165 -3.72 11.04 17.33
N SER A 166 -3.61 10.44 18.52
CA SER A 166 -2.94 9.14 18.69
C SER A 166 -3.83 8.24 19.55
N PHE A 167 -3.88 6.96 19.22
CA PHE A 167 -4.69 5.98 19.94
C PHE A 167 -4.06 4.59 19.93
N GLY A 168 -4.69 3.68 20.66
CA GLY A 168 -4.24 2.31 20.83
C GLY A 168 -3.45 2.10 22.13
N GLU A 169 -2.84 0.93 22.24
CA GLU A 169 -2.05 0.52 23.40
C GLU A 169 -0.60 0.24 23.02
N ALA A 170 0.34 0.56 23.92
CA ALA A 170 1.75 0.24 23.70
C ALA A 170 1.95 -1.28 23.56
N PRO A 171 2.81 -1.75 22.63
CA PRO A 171 3.78 -0.96 21.86
C PRO A 171 3.24 -0.34 20.55
N TRP A 172 1.98 -0.58 20.19
CA TRP A 172 1.40 -0.22 18.89
C TRP A 172 0.50 1.02 18.98
N ILE A 173 1.08 2.18 19.30
CA ILE A 173 0.34 3.46 19.31
C ILE A 173 0.32 4.02 17.90
N LEU A 174 -0.87 4.23 17.34
CA LEU A 174 -1.03 4.74 15.98
C LEU A 174 -1.42 6.21 15.99
N ASP A 175 -0.80 6.97 15.09
CA ASP A 175 -1.18 8.34 14.81
C ASP A 175 -2.27 8.39 13.75
N GLY A 176 -3.13 9.39 13.85
CA GLY A 176 -4.20 9.61 12.88
C GLY A 176 -4.65 11.05 12.82
N THR A 177 -5.66 11.27 12.00
CA THR A 177 -6.31 12.56 11.80
C THR A 177 -7.80 12.40 11.99
N LEU A 178 -8.37 13.17 12.90
CA LEU A 178 -9.79 13.25 13.13
C LEU A 178 -10.34 14.53 12.49
N ALA A 179 -11.11 14.37 11.40
CA ALA A 179 -11.87 15.46 10.80
C ALA A 179 -13.18 15.65 11.58
N ILE A 180 -13.39 16.85 12.13
CA ILE A 180 -14.48 17.18 13.04
C ILE A 180 -15.29 18.33 12.44
N PRO A 181 -16.59 18.15 12.17
CA PRO A 181 -17.44 19.23 11.71
C PRO A 181 -17.50 20.40 12.70
N GLN A 182 -17.67 21.60 12.17
CA GLN A 182 -17.98 22.79 12.95
C GLN A 182 -19.46 22.79 13.32
N GLY A 183 -19.80 23.33 14.49
CA GLY A 183 -21.18 23.48 14.95
C GLY A 183 -21.51 22.67 16.20
N GLU A 184 -22.81 22.47 16.45
CA GLU A 184 -23.31 21.75 17.62
C GLU A 184 -23.46 20.26 17.31
N GLY A 185 -22.55 19.45 17.87
CA GLY A 185 -22.66 17.99 17.86
C GLY A 185 -23.66 17.45 18.91
N PRO A 186 -23.60 16.14 19.27
CA PRO A 186 -22.58 15.19 18.83
C PRO A 186 -22.81 14.67 17.41
N PHE A 187 -21.77 14.60 16.58
CA PHE A 187 -21.84 14.18 15.18
C PHE A 187 -21.84 12.65 15.02
N PRO A 188 -22.38 12.10 13.92
CA PRO A 188 -22.04 10.74 13.49
C PRO A 188 -20.52 10.57 13.35
N GLY A 189 -19.99 9.38 13.62
CA GLY A 189 -18.56 9.07 13.54
C GLY A 189 -18.29 7.90 12.60
N VAL A 190 -17.33 8.06 11.69
CA VAL A 190 -16.87 7.02 10.78
C VAL A 190 -15.39 6.75 11.02
N VAL A 191 -15.00 5.47 11.09
CA VAL A 191 -13.59 5.06 11.00
C VAL A 191 -13.33 4.53 9.60
N LEU A 192 -12.31 5.06 8.92
CA LEU A 192 -11.84 4.54 7.63
C LEU A 192 -10.78 3.45 7.87
N ILE A 193 -10.94 2.30 7.21
CA ILE A 193 -10.10 1.11 7.36
C ILE A 193 -9.49 0.77 6.00
N HIS A 194 -8.17 0.86 5.92
CA HIS A 194 -7.37 0.72 4.69
C HIS A 194 -7.54 -0.62 3.98
N GLY A 195 -7.16 -0.63 2.72
CA GLY A 195 -6.88 -1.84 1.96
C GLY A 195 -5.60 -2.57 2.38
N SER A 196 -5.15 -3.44 1.46
CA SER A 196 -3.94 -4.26 1.62
C SER A 196 -2.68 -3.39 1.65
N GLY A 197 -1.65 -3.84 2.37
CA GLY A 197 -0.34 -3.19 2.40
C GLY A 197 -0.17 -2.13 3.49
N PRO A 198 1.03 -1.53 3.60
CA PRO A 198 1.38 -0.52 4.59
C PRO A 198 0.90 0.86 4.14
N ASN A 199 -0.37 1.19 4.41
CA ASN A 199 -0.98 2.46 4.00
C ASN A 199 -0.86 3.54 5.08
N ASP A 200 -0.62 4.78 4.67
CA ASP A 200 -0.77 5.96 5.52
C ASP A 200 -2.26 6.29 5.74
N ARG A 201 -2.56 7.23 6.65
CA ARG A 201 -3.94 7.65 6.95
C ARG A 201 -4.70 8.27 5.78
N ASP A 202 -4.02 8.65 4.70
CA ASP A 202 -4.62 9.25 3.51
C ASP A 202 -4.97 8.18 2.45
N GLU A 203 -4.53 6.93 2.68
CA GLU A 203 -4.50 5.84 1.70
C GLU A 203 -3.85 6.31 0.39
N THR A 204 -2.69 6.97 0.53
CA THR A 204 -2.00 7.66 -0.57
C THR A 204 -1.58 6.69 -1.67
N VAL A 205 -2.00 6.97 -2.90
CA VAL A 205 -1.56 6.28 -4.13
C VAL A 205 -1.18 7.32 -5.17
N GLY A 206 0.11 7.45 -5.47
CA GLY A 206 0.59 8.54 -6.31
C GLY A 206 0.19 9.90 -5.71
N PRO A 207 -0.36 10.85 -6.50
CA PRO A 207 -0.88 12.12 -5.99
C PRO A 207 -2.25 11.99 -5.28
N ASN A 208 -2.89 10.82 -5.36
CA ASN A 208 -4.27 10.62 -4.91
C ASN A 208 -4.35 10.25 -3.43
N LYS A 209 -5.39 10.74 -2.76
CA LYS A 209 -5.57 10.63 -1.29
C LYS A 209 -7.03 10.30 -0.96
N PRO A 210 -7.54 9.13 -1.39
CA PRO A 210 -8.96 8.81 -1.33
C PRO A 210 -9.55 8.87 0.08
N PHE A 211 -8.82 8.45 1.11
CA PHE A 211 -9.32 8.57 2.50
C PHE A 211 -9.38 10.03 2.97
N LYS A 212 -8.47 10.89 2.48
CA LYS A 212 -8.57 12.33 2.73
C LYS A 212 -9.80 12.93 2.08
N ASP A 213 -10.02 12.61 0.81
CA ASP A 213 -11.17 13.11 0.03
C ASP A 213 -12.50 12.71 0.69
N ILE A 214 -12.62 11.45 1.09
CA ILE A 214 -13.80 10.92 1.81
C ILE A 214 -13.95 11.62 3.17
N ALA A 215 -12.89 11.69 3.97
CA ALA A 215 -12.96 12.29 5.30
C ALA A 215 -13.38 13.76 5.26
N GLN A 216 -12.82 14.54 4.34
CA GLN A 216 -13.11 15.97 4.22
C GLN A 216 -14.48 16.23 3.59
N GLY A 217 -14.90 15.43 2.61
CA GLY A 217 -16.24 15.52 2.03
C GLY A 217 -17.35 15.21 3.04
N LEU A 218 -17.18 14.15 3.84
CA LEU A 218 -18.12 13.80 4.91
C LEU A 218 -18.11 14.83 6.05
N ALA A 219 -16.92 15.33 6.45
CA ALA A 219 -16.81 16.34 7.50
C ALA A 219 -17.43 17.68 7.10
N SER A 220 -17.33 18.06 5.82
CA SER A 220 -18.02 19.23 5.25
C SER A 220 -19.55 19.12 5.37
N SER A 221 -20.07 17.90 5.55
CA SER A 221 -21.51 17.61 5.67
C SER A 221 -21.91 17.12 7.08
N GLY A 222 -21.13 17.43 8.12
CA GLY A 222 -21.56 17.19 9.50
C GLY A 222 -21.28 15.78 10.03
N ILE A 223 -20.40 15.01 9.40
CA ILE A 223 -19.99 13.67 9.83
C ILE A 223 -18.52 13.68 10.25
N ALA A 224 -18.20 13.27 11.47
CA ALA A 224 -16.82 13.16 11.92
C ALA A 224 -16.16 11.90 11.35
N VAL A 225 -14.91 12.02 10.89
CA VAL A 225 -14.19 10.91 10.26
C VAL A 225 -12.80 10.75 10.85
N LEU A 226 -12.49 9.55 11.35
CA LEU A 226 -11.17 9.16 11.78
C LEU A 226 -10.48 8.32 10.71
N ARG A 227 -9.28 8.76 10.35
CA ARG A 227 -8.32 8.07 9.50
C ARG A 227 -6.98 7.99 10.22
N TYR A 228 -6.20 6.94 10.01
CA TYR A 228 -5.03 6.65 10.84
C TYR A 228 -3.92 5.93 10.07
N ASP A 229 -2.68 6.07 10.47
CA ASP A 229 -1.59 5.33 9.82
C ASP A 229 -1.71 3.86 10.22
N LYS A 230 -1.65 2.95 9.24
CA LYS A 230 -1.76 1.52 9.53
C LYS A 230 -0.55 1.03 10.32
N ARG A 231 -0.72 0.05 11.21
CA ARG A 231 0.40 -0.50 12.00
C ARG A 231 1.54 -1.04 11.13
N THR A 232 1.23 -1.59 9.95
CA THR A 232 2.26 -2.02 8.99
C THR A 232 2.98 -0.87 8.30
N TYR A 233 2.38 0.33 8.23
CA TYR A 233 3.04 1.54 7.77
C TYR A 233 3.97 2.13 8.85
N THR A 234 3.48 2.21 10.09
CA THR A 234 4.24 2.80 11.20
C THR A 234 5.32 1.88 11.77
N TYR A 235 5.06 0.57 11.84
CA TYR A 235 5.86 -0.43 12.55
C TYR A 235 6.23 -1.64 11.66
N GLY A 236 6.42 -1.40 10.36
CA GLY A 236 6.67 -2.48 9.40
C GLY A 236 7.91 -3.32 9.73
N GLU A 237 8.97 -2.72 10.28
CA GLU A 237 10.19 -3.43 10.68
C GLU A 237 9.94 -4.29 11.93
N GLU A 238 9.34 -3.71 12.98
CA GLU A 238 9.07 -4.42 14.24
C GLU A 238 8.10 -5.59 14.06
N LEU A 239 7.18 -5.49 13.10
CA LEU A 239 6.27 -6.56 12.73
C LEU A 239 6.95 -7.69 11.95
N GLN A 240 8.03 -7.40 11.20
CA GLN A 240 8.83 -8.45 10.54
C GLN A 240 9.67 -9.23 11.57
N ASP A 241 10.13 -8.56 12.62
CA ASP A 241 10.93 -9.16 13.71
C ASP A 241 10.06 -9.81 14.81
N ALA A 242 8.73 -9.75 14.69
CA ALA A 242 7.82 -10.31 15.67
C ALA A 242 7.96 -11.85 15.78
N GLU A 243 8.00 -12.36 17.01
CA GLU A 243 8.08 -13.82 17.26
C GLU A 243 6.83 -14.57 16.78
N GLU A 244 5.67 -13.90 16.76
CA GLU A 244 4.41 -14.44 16.29
C GLU A 244 4.08 -13.91 14.90
N ALA A 245 3.58 -14.79 14.03
CA ALA A 245 3.21 -14.42 12.67
C ALA A 245 2.02 -13.44 12.68
N VAL A 246 2.23 -12.28 12.07
CA VAL A 246 1.19 -11.26 11.85
C VAL A 246 0.10 -11.83 10.93
N THR A 247 -1.16 -11.71 11.35
CA THR A 247 -2.35 -12.03 10.56
C THR A 247 -3.18 -10.77 10.28
N VAL A 248 -4.33 -10.90 9.60
CA VAL A 248 -5.28 -9.78 9.44
C VAL A 248 -5.81 -9.24 10.78
N ARG A 249 -5.70 -10.03 11.86
CA ARG A 249 -6.02 -9.61 13.22
C ARG A 249 -5.18 -8.40 13.63
N GLU A 250 -3.87 -8.59 13.65
CA GLU A 250 -2.89 -7.58 14.05
C GLU A 250 -2.70 -6.51 12.98
N GLU A 251 -2.79 -6.88 11.70
CA GLU A 251 -2.64 -5.95 10.59
C GLU A 251 -3.77 -4.92 10.52
N THR A 252 -5.02 -5.33 10.82
CA THR A 252 -6.20 -4.51 10.51
C THR A 252 -7.24 -4.49 11.62
N MET A 253 -7.67 -5.66 12.12
CA MET A 253 -8.87 -5.72 12.98
C MET A 253 -8.69 -5.03 14.33
N GLU A 254 -7.56 -5.28 15.00
CA GLU A 254 -7.28 -4.69 16.32
C GLU A 254 -7.24 -3.16 16.26
N ASP A 255 -6.64 -2.60 15.21
CA ASP A 255 -6.50 -1.17 15.07
C ASP A 255 -7.84 -0.51 14.75
N ALA A 256 -8.67 -1.13 13.92
CA ALA A 256 -10.03 -0.67 13.66
C ALA A 256 -10.89 -0.64 14.94
N LEU A 257 -10.80 -1.68 15.78
CA LEU A 257 -11.50 -1.73 17.06
C LEU A 257 -10.98 -0.66 18.04
N GLN A 258 -9.67 -0.45 18.11
CA GLN A 258 -9.06 0.60 18.95
C GLN A 258 -9.41 2.01 18.46
N ALA A 259 -9.50 2.22 17.14
CA ALA A 259 -9.94 3.47 16.53
C ALA A 259 -11.41 3.76 16.88
N LEU A 260 -12.28 2.74 16.85
CA LEU A 260 -13.68 2.85 17.27
C LEU A 260 -13.79 3.20 18.76
N GLU A 261 -13.02 2.54 19.63
CA GLU A 261 -12.98 2.85 21.06
C GLU A 261 -12.47 4.27 21.31
N TYR A 262 -11.47 4.74 20.54
CA TYR A 262 -11.00 6.12 20.60
C TYR A 262 -12.11 7.11 20.25
N LEU A 263 -12.86 6.89 19.16
CA LEU A 263 -13.98 7.75 18.78
C LEU A 263 -15.01 7.88 19.90
N LYS A 264 -15.30 6.78 20.61
CA LYS A 264 -16.25 6.76 21.74
C LYS A 264 -15.84 7.64 22.93
N THR A 265 -14.56 8.02 23.00
CA THR A 265 -14.04 8.94 24.05
C THR A 265 -14.25 10.42 23.71
N ARG A 266 -14.58 10.73 22.45
CA ARG A 266 -14.71 12.11 21.95
C ARG A 266 -16.12 12.63 22.24
N GLY A 267 -16.20 13.70 23.04
CA GLY A 267 -17.50 14.29 23.42
C GLY A 267 -18.24 14.96 22.26
N GLU A 268 -17.54 15.25 21.17
CA GLU A 268 -18.08 15.79 19.93
C GLU A 268 -18.77 14.73 19.06
N ILE A 269 -18.62 13.43 19.36
CA ILE A 269 -19.07 12.32 18.53
C ILE A 269 -20.14 11.52 19.27
N SER A 270 -21.14 11.05 18.51
CA SER A 270 -22.29 10.34 19.03
C SER A 270 -21.98 8.84 19.11
N ASN A 271 -21.93 8.30 20.33
CA ASN A 271 -21.76 6.84 20.54
C ASN A 271 -22.97 6.00 20.09
N GLN A 272 -23.99 6.62 19.50
CA GLN A 272 -25.17 5.95 18.93
C GLN A 272 -25.18 5.97 17.40
N ARG A 273 -24.18 6.61 16.77
CA ARG A 273 -24.10 6.80 15.32
C ARG A 273 -22.65 6.59 14.88
N LEU A 274 -22.14 5.38 15.14
CA LEU A 274 -20.78 4.99 14.79
C LEU A 274 -20.82 3.99 13.63
N TYR A 275 -19.93 4.18 12.68
CA TYR A 275 -19.85 3.40 11.45
C TYR A 275 -18.41 3.02 11.16
N LEU A 276 -18.23 1.91 10.47
CA LEU A 276 -16.94 1.53 9.89
C LEU A 276 -17.06 1.56 8.37
N ALA A 277 -16.09 2.21 7.71
CA ALA A 277 -15.94 2.17 6.27
C ALA A 277 -14.63 1.48 5.91
N GLY A 278 -14.72 0.35 5.23
CA GLY A 278 -13.57 -0.46 4.85
C GLY A 278 -13.36 -0.46 3.35
N HIS A 279 -12.14 -0.13 2.93
CA HIS A 279 -11.72 -0.20 1.54
C HIS A 279 -11.00 -1.50 1.24
N SER A 280 -11.30 -2.16 0.12
CA SER A 280 -10.60 -3.37 -0.34
C SER A 280 -10.52 -4.42 0.78
N LEU A 281 -9.31 -4.82 1.22
CA LEU A 281 -9.11 -5.71 2.38
C LEU A 281 -9.85 -5.26 3.65
N GLY A 282 -9.86 -3.95 3.96
CA GLY A 282 -10.62 -3.41 5.08
C GLY A 282 -12.12 -3.70 4.96
N GLY A 283 -12.66 -3.58 3.74
CA GLY A 283 -14.05 -3.93 3.42
C GLY A 283 -14.33 -5.43 3.56
N MET A 284 -13.40 -6.27 3.09
CA MET A 284 -13.45 -7.73 3.27
C MET A 284 -13.54 -8.13 4.75
N LEU A 285 -12.90 -7.38 5.65
CA LEU A 285 -12.78 -7.68 7.07
C LEU A 285 -13.88 -7.05 7.94
N LEU A 286 -14.67 -6.12 7.41
CA LEU A 286 -15.77 -5.46 8.15
C LEU A 286 -16.69 -6.45 8.89
N PRO A 287 -17.16 -7.57 8.29
CA PRO A 287 -18.01 -8.52 9.00
C PRO A 287 -17.34 -9.11 10.25
N ARG A 288 -16.06 -9.44 10.14
CA ARG A 288 -15.28 -10.04 11.24
C ARG A 288 -15.07 -9.02 12.35
N ILE A 289 -14.70 -7.78 12.00
CA ILE A 289 -14.53 -6.67 12.96
C ILE A 289 -15.84 -6.38 13.68
N ALA A 290 -16.93 -6.24 12.93
CA ALA A 290 -18.25 -5.94 13.46
C ALA A 290 -18.78 -7.04 14.39
N SER A 291 -18.38 -8.30 14.20
CA SER A 291 -18.78 -9.40 15.09
C SER A 291 -18.22 -9.30 16.51
N GLU A 292 -17.20 -8.47 16.73
CA GLU A 292 -16.54 -8.27 18.03
C GLU A 292 -17.03 -7.03 18.78
N THR A 293 -17.95 -6.27 18.20
CA THR A 293 -18.55 -5.09 18.82
C THR A 293 -20.06 -5.06 18.63
N ARG A 294 -20.74 -4.21 19.39
CA ARG A 294 -22.19 -3.96 19.28
C ARG A 294 -22.51 -2.48 19.15
N ASP A 295 -21.49 -1.66 18.95
CA ASP A 295 -21.60 -0.20 19.00
C ASP A 295 -21.78 0.44 17.61
N LEU A 296 -22.01 -0.37 16.57
CA LEU A 296 -22.08 0.07 15.18
C LEU A 296 -23.54 0.20 14.71
N GLU A 297 -23.83 1.32 14.06
CA GLU A 297 -25.13 1.61 13.42
C GLU A 297 -25.11 1.21 11.93
N GLY A 298 -23.93 0.96 11.35
CA GLY A 298 -23.82 0.52 9.96
C GLY A 298 -22.39 0.23 9.50
N LEU A 299 -22.29 -0.50 8.38
CA LEU A 299 -21.04 -0.86 7.71
C LEU A 299 -21.03 -0.35 6.25
N ILE A 300 -19.93 0.29 5.85
CA ILE A 300 -19.74 0.86 4.51
C ILE A 300 -18.63 0.10 3.81
N TYR A 301 -18.99 -0.63 2.76
CA TYR A 301 -18.09 -1.43 1.96
C TYR A 301 -17.67 -0.63 0.73
N LEU A 302 -16.40 -0.26 0.65
CA LEU A 302 -15.80 0.46 -0.47
C LEU A 302 -14.94 -0.53 -1.27
N ALA A 303 -15.37 -0.90 -2.47
CA ALA A 303 -14.66 -1.86 -3.33
C ALA A 303 -14.27 -3.14 -2.57
N ALA A 304 -15.22 -3.80 -1.91
CA ALA A 304 -14.94 -4.87 -0.95
C ALA A 304 -14.95 -6.27 -1.60
N PRO A 305 -13.83 -7.02 -1.56
CA PRO A 305 -13.78 -8.39 -2.05
C PRO A 305 -14.73 -9.31 -1.31
N ALA A 306 -15.39 -10.21 -2.05
CA ALA A 306 -16.20 -11.29 -1.50
C ALA A 306 -15.49 -12.65 -1.56
N ARG A 307 -14.42 -12.74 -2.37
CA ARG A 307 -13.69 -13.97 -2.71
C ARG A 307 -12.38 -14.11 -1.92
N PRO A 308 -11.77 -15.31 -1.91
CA PRO A 308 -10.45 -15.53 -1.30
C PRO A 308 -9.39 -14.59 -1.88
N LEU A 309 -8.58 -13.99 -0.99
CA LEU A 309 -7.59 -12.97 -1.37
C LEU A 309 -6.55 -13.48 -2.38
N GLY A 310 -6.09 -14.73 -2.24
CA GLY A 310 -5.12 -15.32 -3.19
C GLY A 310 -5.67 -15.43 -4.62
N GLU A 311 -6.94 -15.83 -4.77
CA GLU A 311 -7.61 -15.89 -6.07
C GLU A 311 -7.78 -14.49 -6.68
N LEU A 312 -8.11 -13.50 -5.84
CA LEU A 312 -8.25 -12.11 -6.25
C LEU A 312 -6.92 -11.52 -6.76
N ILE A 313 -5.81 -11.79 -6.06
CA ILE A 313 -4.47 -11.36 -6.49
C ILE A 313 -4.12 -11.96 -7.85
N LEU A 314 -4.36 -13.26 -8.05
CA LEU A 314 -4.11 -13.90 -9.33
C LEU A 314 -4.95 -13.28 -10.45
N MET A 315 -6.24 -13.02 -10.20
CA MET A 315 -7.12 -12.35 -11.16
C MET A 315 -6.60 -10.97 -11.57
N GLN A 316 -6.09 -10.19 -10.60
CA GLN A 316 -5.46 -8.89 -10.88
C GLN A 316 -4.24 -9.04 -11.78
N MET A 317 -3.36 -10.00 -11.49
CA MET A 317 -2.17 -10.27 -12.30
C MET A 317 -2.52 -10.69 -13.72
N GLU A 318 -3.53 -11.55 -13.88
CA GLU A 318 -4.03 -11.98 -15.20
C GLU A 318 -4.55 -10.80 -16.01
N TYR A 319 -5.38 -9.95 -15.40
CA TYR A 319 -5.92 -8.76 -16.06
C TYR A 319 -4.81 -7.82 -16.55
N LEU A 320 -3.80 -7.54 -15.72
CA LEU A 320 -2.68 -6.66 -16.09
C LEU A 320 -1.81 -7.27 -17.19
N ALA A 321 -1.58 -8.58 -17.15
CA ALA A 321 -0.87 -9.29 -18.22
C ALA A 321 -1.59 -9.18 -19.58
N GLU A 322 -2.92 -9.16 -19.58
CA GLU A 322 -3.71 -8.93 -20.80
C GLU A 322 -3.53 -7.51 -21.35
N GLN A 323 -3.33 -6.49 -20.49
CA GLN A 323 -3.11 -5.11 -20.90
C GLN A 323 -1.69 -4.88 -21.48
N GLU A 324 -0.67 -5.46 -20.84
CA GLU A 324 0.74 -5.30 -21.24
C GLU A 324 1.13 -6.18 -22.45
N GLY A 325 0.42 -7.30 -22.61
CA GLY A 325 0.65 -8.30 -23.64
C GLY A 325 1.52 -9.48 -23.16
N HIS A 326 1.18 -10.67 -23.66
CA HIS A 326 1.77 -11.94 -23.22
C HIS A 326 3.24 -12.13 -23.66
N SER A 327 4.17 -11.59 -22.89
CA SER A 327 5.59 -11.90 -23.00
C SER A 327 5.91 -13.22 -22.29
N ALA A 328 7.01 -13.89 -22.67
CA ALA A 328 7.42 -15.13 -22.01
C ALA A 328 7.78 -14.94 -20.52
N VAL A 329 8.15 -13.72 -20.12
CA VAL A 329 8.42 -13.37 -18.72
C VAL A 329 7.12 -13.25 -17.94
N VAL A 330 6.15 -12.51 -18.48
CA VAL A 330 4.81 -12.34 -17.88
C VAL A 330 4.12 -13.70 -17.73
N GLU A 331 4.17 -14.56 -18.74
CA GLU A 331 3.61 -15.91 -18.65
C GLU A 331 4.27 -16.78 -17.58
N ALA A 332 5.59 -16.67 -17.40
CA ALA A 332 6.30 -17.40 -16.36
C ALA A 332 5.89 -16.92 -14.95
N GLN A 333 5.73 -15.61 -14.77
CA GLN A 333 5.25 -15.02 -13.52
C GLN A 333 3.81 -15.44 -13.20
N LEU A 334 2.93 -15.47 -14.22
CA LEU A 334 1.56 -15.95 -14.03
C LEU A 334 1.52 -17.42 -13.66
N GLU A 335 2.33 -18.28 -14.28
CA GLU A 335 2.37 -19.70 -13.93
C GLU A 335 2.89 -19.91 -12.49
N GLU A 336 3.89 -19.14 -12.08
CA GLU A 336 4.36 -19.12 -10.70
C GLU A 336 3.26 -18.68 -9.73
N ALA A 337 2.57 -17.57 -10.03
CA ALA A 337 1.46 -17.09 -9.22
C ALA A 337 0.32 -18.12 -9.13
N ARG A 338 0.00 -18.82 -10.23
CA ARG A 338 -0.99 -19.91 -10.22
C ARG A 338 -0.60 -21.03 -9.27
N GLU A 339 0.66 -21.45 -9.27
CA GLU A 339 1.14 -22.51 -8.37
C GLU A 339 1.15 -22.03 -6.92
N GLN A 340 1.56 -20.78 -6.65
CA GLN A 340 1.50 -20.19 -5.31
C GLN A 340 0.06 -20.11 -4.81
N VAL A 341 -0.90 -19.64 -5.61
CA VAL A 341 -2.33 -19.64 -5.25
C VAL A 341 -2.85 -21.06 -5.03
N ARG A 342 -2.47 -22.02 -5.88
CA ARG A 342 -2.86 -23.42 -5.68
C ARG A 342 -2.41 -23.95 -4.31
N ARG A 343 -1.24 -23.54 -3.83
CA ARG A 343 -0.72 -23.90 -2.50
C ARG A 343 -1.43 -23.11 -1.39
N ILE A 344 -1.62 -21.81 -1.57
CA ILE A 344 -2.37 -20.94 -0.65
C ILE A 344 -3.79 -21.46 -0.44
N MET A 345 -4.41 -22.07 -1.46
CA MET A 345 -5.77 -22.61 -1.39
C MET A 345 -5.83 -24.10 -1.05
N ASP A 346 -4.69 -24.75 -0.81
CA ASP A 346 -4.65 -26.16 -0.41
C ASP A 346 -5.19 -26.30 1.03
N PRO A 347 -6.22 -27.14 1.28
CA PRO A 347 -6.73 -27.38 2.63
C PRO A 347 -5.70 -28.05 3.55
N ASP A 348 -4.63 -28.62 3.00
CA ASP A 348 -3.51 -29.21 3.75
C ASP A 348 -2.31 -28.23 3.88
N LEU A 349 -2.49 -26.92 3.63
CA LEU A 349 -1.44 -25.91 3.82
C LEU A 349 -0.83 -26.02 5.23
N SER A 350 0.49 -26.13 5.30
CA SER A 350 1.21 -26.29 6.57
C SER A 350 1.60 -24.94 7.16
N PRO A 351 1.56 -24.75 8.50
CA PRO A 351 2.16 -23.59 9.15
C PRO A 351 3.69 -23.52 8.95
N ASP A 352 4.32 -24.62 8.55
CA ASP A 352 5.76 -24.71 8.26
C ASP A 352 6.09 -24.49 6.76
N THR A 353 5.11 -24.13 5.93
CA THR A 353 5.34 -23.83 4.51
C THR A 353 6.29 -22.63 4.37
N ASP A 354 7.24 -22.71 3.45
CA ASP A 354 8.13 -21.60 3.15
C ASP A 354 7.33 -20.42 2.56
N PRO A 355 7.39 -19.20 3.14
CA PRO A 355 6.70 -18.03 2.62
C PRO A 355 6.98 -17.76 1.13
N ASP A 356 8.18 -18.05 0.63
CA ASP A 356 8.55 -17.84 -0.79
C ASP A 356 7.71 -18.72 -1.73
N GLU A 357 7.14 -19.83 -1.22
CA GLU A 357 6.25 -20.72 -1.95
C GLU A 357 4.79 -20.22 -1.99
N ILE A 358 4.47 -19.14 -1.27
CA ILE A 358 3.11 -18.60 -1.05
C ILE A 358 3.12 -17.06 -1.00
N MET A 359 3.64 -16.44 -2.06
CA MET A 359 3.67 -14.99 -2.29
C MET A 359 4.49 -14.18 -1.26
N GLY A 360 5.42 -14.81 -0.55
CA GLY A 360 6.25 -14.14 0.45
C GLY A 360 5.50 -13.76 1.73
N VAL A 361 4.27 -14.24 1.91
CA VAL A 361 3.42 -13.94 3.07
C VAL A 361 3.40 -15.13 4.02
N SER A 362 3.33 -14.86 5.33
CA SER A 362 3.40 -15.93 6.34
C SER A 362 2.29 -16.99 6.15
N PRO A 363 2.57 -18.28 6.36
CA PRO A 363 1.53 -19.31 6.32
C PRO A 363 0.38 -19.05 7.30
N GLY A 364 0.68 -18.48 8.47
CA GLY A 364 -0.31 -18.12 9.47
C GLY A 364 -1.35 -17.13 8.95
N TYR A 365 -0.92 -16.14 8.17
CA TYR A 365 -1.80 -15.16 7.53
C TYR A 365 -2.78 -15.83 6.56
N TRP A 366 -2.28 -16.71 5.69
CA TRP A 366 -3.12 -17.44 4.74
C TRP A 366 -4.06 -18.43 5.42
N LEU A 367 -3.59 -19.16 6.43
CA LEU A 367 -4.40 -20.08 7.22
C LEU A 367 -5.52 -19.36 7.98
N ASP A 368 -5.27 -18.15 8.48
CA ASP A 368 -6.30 -17.33 9.10
C ASP A 368 -7.38 -16.91 8.08
N LEU A 369 -6.96 -16.45 6.89
CA LEU A 369 -7.88 -16.09 5.81
C LEU A 369 -8.69 -17.28 5.28
N GLN A 370 -8.10 -18.48 5.16
CA GLN A 370 -8.83 -19.69 4.74
C GLN A 370 -9.96 -20.06 5.71
N GLN A 371 -9.82 -19.74 7.00
CA GLN A 371 -10.82 -20.02 8.03
C GLN A 371 -11.94 -18.96 8.08
N TYR A 372 -11.82 -17.90 7.29
CA TYR A 372 -12.74 -16.78 7.27
C TYR A 372 -13.52 -16.73 5.96
N SER A 373 -14.83 -16.50 6.05
CA SER A 373 -15.69 -16.23 4.90
C SER A 373 -16.40 -14.89 5.12
N PRO A 374 -16.04 -13.82 4.39
CA PRO A 374 -16.67 -12.51 4.54
C PRO A 374 -18.18 -12.56 4.41
N VAL A 375 -18.65 -13.24 3.37
CA VAL A 375 -20.08 -13.34 3.02
C VAL A 375 -20.87 -14.10 4.08
N GLU A 376 -20.37 -15.25 4.54
CA GLU A 376 -21.07 -16.04 5.55
C GLU A 376 -21.06 -15.34 6.92
N THR A 377 -19.98 -14.65 7.28
CA THR A 377 -19.95 -13.84 8.50
C THR A 377 -20.94 -12.68 8.42
N ALA A 378 -21.01 -11.96 7.30
CA ALA A 378 -21.93 -10.83 7.13
C ALA A 378 -23.40 -11.23 7.28
N LYS A 379 -23.79 -12.41 6.78
CA LYS A 379 -25.17 -12.96 6.94
C LYS A 379 -25.60 -13.10 8.40
N THR A 380 -24.66 -13.20 9.33
CA THR A 380 -24.95 -13.34 10.77
C THR A 380 -25.17 -12.00 11.48
N LEU A 381 -24.88 -10.88 10.82
CA LEU A 381 -24.95 -9.55 11.42
C LEU A 381 -26.33 -8.92 11.19
N ASP A 382 -26.92 -8.38 12.25
CA ASP A 382 -28.13 -7.56 12.21
C ASP A 382 -27.77 -6.06 12.16
N ILE A 383 -26.82 -5.69 11.29
CA ILE A 383 -26.31 -4.32 11.12
C ILE A 383 -26.59 -3.87 9.67
N PRO A 384 -27.10 -2.64 9.44
CA PRO A 384 -27.26 -2.07 8.11
C PRO A 384 -25.96 -2.03 7.31
N MET A 385 -26.03 -2.23 6.00
CA MET A 385 -24.86 -2.30 5.12
C MET A 385 -25.07 -1.50 3.84
N ILE A 386 -24.03 -0.82 3.37
CA ILE A 386 -24.00 -0.23 2.03
C ILE A 386 -22.74 -0.66 1.29
N PHE A 387 -22.89 -1.08 0.04
CA PHE A 387 -21.81 -1.51 -0.85
C PHE A 387 -21.67 -0.52 -2.00
N LEU A 388 -20.48 0.05 -2.14
CA LEU A 388 -20.11 0.98 -3.20
C LEU A 388 -19.02 0.34 -4.06
N GLN A 389 -19.18 0.37 -5.39
CA GLN A 389 -18.23 -0.24 -6.32
C GLN A 389 -18.05 0.59 -7.59
N GLY A 390 -16.81 0.86 -7.98
CA GLY A 390 -16.51 1.33 -9.34
C GLY A 390 -16.60 0.16 -10.33
N GLU A 391 -17.34 0.31 -11.43
CA GLU A 391 -17.49 -0.77 -12.43
C GLU A 391 -16.26 -0.95 -13.31
N ARG A 392 -15.33 0.02 -13.32
CA ARG A 392 -14.03 -0.11 -13.99
C ARG A 392 -12.98 -0.77 -13.10
N ASP A 393 -13.28 -1.02 -11.83
CA ASP A 393 -12.35 -1.64 -10.90
C ASP A 393 -11.91 -3.04 -11.36
N TYR A 394 -10.62 -3.17 -11.66
CA TYR A 394 -9.99 -4.45 -12.03
C TYR A 394 -9.43 -5.19 -10.81
N GLN A 395 -9.34 -4.54 -9.65
CA GLN A 395 -8.83 -5.11 -8.41
C GLN A 395 -9.92 -5.86 -7.66
N VAL A 396 -11.12 -5.28 -7.62
CA VAL A 396 -12.35 -5.87 -7.09
C VAL A 396 -13.44 -5.68 -8.13
N THR A 397 -13.78 -6.75 -8.82
CA THR A 397 -14.69 -6.65 -9.97
C THR A 397 -16.15 -6.68 -9.53
N MET A 398 -17.07 -6.32 -10.43
CA MET A 398 -18.52 -6.49 -10.21
C MET A 398 -18.95 -7.94 -9.88
N GLU A 399 -18.10 -8.95 -10.13
CA GLU A 399 -18.34 -10.32 -9.66
C GLU A 399 -18.46 -10.37 -8.13
N ASP A 400 -17.61 -9.65 -7.39
CA ASP A 400 -17.64 -9.59 -5.93
C ASP A 400 -18.93 -8.92 -5.44
N VAL A 401 -19.38 -7.84 -6.10
CA VAL A 401 -20.67 -7.19 -5.80
C VAL A 401 -21.85 -8.13 -6.02
N GLU A 402 -21.84 -8.91 -7.10
CA GLU A 402 -22.93 -9.85 -7.35
C GLU A 402 -22.94 -11.00 -6.34
N ILE A 403 -21.77 -11.44 -5.84
CA ILE A 403 -21.70 -12.40 -4.72
C ILE A 403 -22.33 -11.80 -3.46
N TRP A 404 -21.97 -10.56 -3.10
CA TRP A 404 -22.57 -9.86 -1.96
C TRP A 404 -24.08 -9.68 -2.13
N ARG A 405 -24.52 -9.30 -3.34
CA ARG A 405 -25.93 -9.06 -3.67
C ARG A 405 -26.75 -10.35 -3.62
N GLU A 406 -26.24 -11.46 -4.14
CA GLU A 406 -26.91 -12.76 -4.04
C GLU A 406 -27.08 -13.18 -2.57
N ALA A 407 -26.10 -12.87 -1.73
CA ALA A 407 -26.09 -13.25 -0.32
C ALA A 407 -26.97 -12.38 0.58
N LEU A 408 -27.04 -11.06 0.33
CA LEU A 408 -27.59 -10.07 1.25
C LEU A 408 -28.69 -9.19 0.63
N GLY A 409 -28.93 -9.26 -0.68
CA GLY A 409 -29.83 -8.34 -1.41
C GLY A 409 -31.32 -8.46 -1.06
N ASP A 410 -31.74 -9.53 -0.38
CA ASP A 410 -33.11 -9.68 0.13
C ASP A 410 -33.35 -8.93 1.45
N ARG A 411 -32.30 -8.31 2.02
CA ARG A 411 -32.41 -7.55 3.27
C ARG A 411 -32.90 -6.12 3.00
N ASP A 412 -33.83 -5.66 3.83
CA ASP A 412 -34.38 -4.29 3.74
C ASP A 412 -33.40 -3.19 4.21
N ASP A 413 -32.28 -3.58 4.84
CA ASP A 413 -31.26 -2.70 5.43
C ASP A 413 -29.90 -2.79 4.70
N THR A 414 -29.89 -3.36 3.49
CA THR A 414 -28.69 -3.48 2.66
C THR A 414 -28.87 -2.75 1.33
N GLU A 415 -27.92 -1.90 0.98
CA GLU A 415 -27.94 -1.11 -0.27
C GLU A 415 -26.69 -1.40 -1.12
N PHE A 416 -26.87 -1.41 -2.45
CA PHE A 416 -25.79 -1.63 -3.42
C PHE A 416 -25.79 -0.52 -4.46
N ILE A 417 -24.67 0.16 -4.63
CA ILE A 417 -24.46 1.24 -5.59
C ILE A 417 -23.21 0.94 -6.40
N SER A 418 -23.34 0.98 -7.72
CA SER A 418 -22.20 0.87 -8.64
C SER A 418 -22.07 2.13 -9.50
N TYR A 419 -20.82 2.46 -9.85
CA TYR A 419 -20.49 3.66 -10.59
C TYR A 419 -19.77 3.28 -11.90
N PRO A 420 -20.41 3.43 -13.07
CA PRO A 420 -19.90 2.91 -14.33
C PRO A 420 -18.51 3.42 -14.75
N GLU A 421 -18.15 4.63 -14.35
CA GLU A 421 -16.95 5.33 -14.82
C GLU A 421 -15.84 5.39 -13.75
N LEU A 422 -16.04 4.74 -12.59
CA LEU A 422 -15.07 4.80 -11.49
C LEU A 422 -14.19 3.55 -11.38
N ASN A 423 -12.94 3.76 -10.99
CA ASN A 423 -11.95 2.71 -10.73
C ASN A 423 -11.94 2.26 -9.25
N HIS A 424 -10.92 1.49 -8.83
CA HIS A 424 -10.79 0.97 -7.46
C HIS A 424 -10.78 2.06 -6.39
N LEU A 425 -10.13 3.20 -6.68
CA LEU A 425 -10.01 4.35 -5.79
C LEU A 425 -11.22 5.30 -5.89
N PHE A 426 -12.26 4.91 -6.61
CA PHE A 426 -13.42 5.75 -6.92
C PHE A 426 -13.10 7.04 -7.71
N LEU A 427 -12.00 7.04 -8.45
CA LEU A 427 -11.63 8.14 -9.36
C LEU A 427 -12.28 7.93 -10.72
N PHE A 428 -12.59 9.02 -11.41
CA PHE A 428 -13.14 8.95 -12.76
C PHE A 428 -12.10 8.41 -13.75
N GLY A 429 -12.55 7.66 -14.74
CA GLY A 429 -11.76 7.47 -15.94
C GLY A 429 -12.51 6.73 -17.04
N GLU A 430 -11.80 6.49 -18.14
CA GLU A 430 -12.37 5.93 -19.35
C GLU A 430 -11.57 4.72 -19.84
N GLY A 431 -12.26 3.71 -20.39
CA GLY A 431 -11.60 2.52 -20.94
C GLY A 431 -11.14 1.51 -19.86
N PRO A 432 -10.26 0.57 -20.22
CA PRO A 432 -9.70 -0.38 -19.26
C PRO A 432 -9.00 0.35 -18.11
N SER A 433 -9.29 -0.04 -16.87
CA SER A 433 -8.62 0.52 -15.69
C SER A 433 -7.21 -0.05 -15.56
N ILE A 434 -6.19 0.78 -15.34
CA ILE A 434 -4.79 0.35 -15.16
C ILE A 434 -4.09 1.18 -14.07
N PRO A 435 -3.01 0.67 -13.43
CA PRO A 435 -2.30 1.37 -12.36
C PRO A 435 -1.83 2.78 -12.72
N GLU A 436 -1.49 3.03 -14.00
CA GLU A 436 -1.04 4.33 -14.48
C GLU A 436 -2.07 5.45 -14.28
N GLU A 437 -3.37 5.13 -14.25
CA GLU A 437 -4.41 6.12 -13.99
C GLU A 437 -4.30 6.73 -12.59
N TYR A 438 -3.73 5.99 -11.62
CA TYR A 438 -3.55 6.50 -10.27
C TYR A 438 -2.41 7.51 -10.15
N MET A 439 -1.63 7.72 -11.22
CA MET A 439 -0.55 8.71 -11.23
C MET A 439 -1.02 10.09 -11.69
N GLU A 440 -2.25 10.20 -12.21
CA GLU A 440 -2.86 11.48 -12.53
C GLU A 440 -3.59 12.00 -11.27
N PRO A 441 -3.38 13.28 -10.88
CA PRO A 441 -4.08 13.85 -9.74
C PRO A 441 -5.60 13.97 -10.03
N ASP A 442 -6.42 13.34 -9.20
CA ASP A 442 -7.88 13.40 -9.25
C ASP A 442 -8.47 13.26 -7.83
N HIS A 443 -9.78 13.21 -7.65
CA HIS A 443 -10.45 13.04 -6.36
C HIS A 443 -11.49 11.94 -6.40
N VAL A 444 -11.82 11.37 -5.24
CA VAL A 444 -13.00 10.51 -5.10
C VAL A 444 -14.22 11.23 -5.64
N ASP A 445 -14.95 10.58 -6.55
CA ASP A 445 -16.05 11.23 -7.26
C ASP A 445 -17.14 11.75 -6.30
N GLN A 446 -17.68 12.94 -6.61
CA GLN A 446 -18.70 13.59 -5.80
C GLN A 446 -19.95 12.71 -5.58
N ALA A 447 -20.31 11.85 -6.53
CA ALA A 447 -21.44 10.94 -6.40
C ALA A 447 -21.25 9.98 -5.22
N VAL A 448 -20.03 9.46 -5.03
CA VAL A 448 -19.66 8.58 -3.91
C VAL A 448 -19.86 9.30 -2.59
N ILE A 449 -19.33 10.53 -2.47
CA ILE A 449 -19.47 11.36 -1.27
C ILE A 449 -20.95 11.64 -0.99
N SER A 450 -21.72 11.99 -2.01
CA SER A 450 -23.14 12.31 -1.88
C SER A 450 -23.97 11.12 -1.41
N ASP A 451 -23.70 9.91 -1.93
CA ASP A 451 -24.40 8.69 -1.53
C ASP A 451 -24.03 8.23 -0.12
N LEU A 452 -22.76 8.42 0.29
CA LEU A 452 -22.35 8.19 1.67
C LEU A 452 -23.04 9.14 2.64
N ILE A 453 -23.10 10.44 2.33
CA ILE A 453 -23.82 11.43 3.15
C ILE A 453 -25.28 11.03 3.29
N ARG A 454 -25.95 10.75 2.16
CA ARG A 454 -27.36 10.32 2.15
C ARG A 454 -27.61 9.11 3.04
N TRP A 455 -26.72 8.13 3.03
CA TRP A 455 -26.88 6.91 3.81
C TRP A 455 -26.57 7.12 5.31
N LEU A 456 -25.63 8.00 5.63
CA LEU A 456 -25.22 8.34 7.00
C LEU A 456 -26.15 9.34 7.70
N GLU A 457 -27.01 10.03 6.96
CA GLU A 457 -28.04 10.94 7.45
C GLU A 457 -29.43 10.25 7.54
N PRO A 458 -29.84 9.74 8.72
CA PRO A 458 -31.20 9.20 8.92
C PRO A 458 -32.28 10.27 9.17
#